data_AF-A0A4Q5QNX9-F1
#
_entry.id   AF-A0A4Q5QNX9-F1
#
_cell.length_a   1.000
_cell.length_b   1.000
_cell.length_c   1.000
_cell.angle_alpha   90.00
_cell.angle_beta   90.00
_cell.angle_gamma   90.00
#
_symmetry.space_group_name_H-M   'P 1'
#
loop_
_entity.id
_entity.type
_entity.pdbx_description
1 polymer ?
#
loop_
_entity_poly.entity_id
_entity_poly.type
_entity_poly.pdbx_seq_one_letter_code
_entity_poly.pdbx_strand_id
1 'polypeptide(L)'
;MSGFKGKAPGAGSGEMSLRTQALRPSIAMDAREATKARKMRRAGAEPADIALTLGVPVEEVEKALVQMRSPRPETTRGTLNVTLAAHRMIMLERVGDEPIWQTIDRMLDELLRRR
;
A
#
# COMPACT_ATOMS: atom_id res chain seq x y z
N MET A 1 18.50 5.78 25.74
CA MET A 1 18.08 6.43 24.48
C MET A 1 16.57 6.46 24.46
N SER A 2 15.96 7.61 24.18
CA SER A 2 14.52 7.67 23.92
C SER A 2 14.23 6.87 22.65
N GLY A 3 13.44 5.80 22.73
CA GLY A 3 13.05 5.00 21.58
C GLY A 3 12.36 5.84 20.49
N PHE A 4 12.40 5.35 19.25
CA PHE A 4 11.69 6.00 18.15
C PHE A 4 10.18 5.97 18.44
N LYS A 5 9.50 7.12 18.34
CA LYS A 5 8.05 7.25 18.52
C LYS A 5 7.45 8.06 17.38
N GLY A 6 6.88 7.38 16.40
CA GLY A 6 6.08 7.99 15.35
C GLY A 6 4.77 8.56 15.90
N LYS A 7 4.26 9.58 15.21
CA LYS A 7 2.89 10.08 15.42
C LYS A 7 2.01 9.54 14.31
N ALA A 8 0.76 9.24 14.65
CA ALA A 8 -0.22 8.81 13.66
C ALA A 8 -0.32 9.86 12.52
N PRO A 9 -0.46 9.44 11.25
CA PRO A 9 -0.64 10.37 10.15
C PRO A 9 -1.89 11.24 10.35
N GLY A 10 -1.79 12.54 10.06
CA GLY A 10 -2.94 13.47 10.09
C GLY A 10 -3.95 13.22 8.95
N ALA A 11 -5.13 13.84 9.03
CA ALA A 11 -6.26 13.60 8.13
C ALA A 11 -5.94 13.74 6.62
N GLY A 12 -5.02 14.64 6.25
CA GLY A 12 -4.57 14.87 4.86
C GLY A 12 -3.40 14.00 4.39
N SER A 13 -2.87 13.10 5.24
CA SER A 13 -1.65 12.33 4.92
C SER A 13 -1.85 11.29 3.82
N GLY A 14 -3.08 11.13 3.34
CA GLY A 14 -3.45 10.32 2.18
C GLY A 14 -3.72 11.14 0.92
N GLU A 15 -3.53 12.47 0.89
CA GLU A 15 -3.78 13.32 -0.29
C GLU A 15 -2.66 13.28 -1.33
N MET A 16 -2.99 13.54 -2.61
CA MET A 16 -2.07 13.27 -3.72
C MET A 16 -1.21 14.47 -3.89
N SER A 17 0.07 14.31 -3.55
CA SER A 17 1.03 15.28 -4.02
C SER A 17 0.99 15.24 -5.55
N LEU A 18 0.50 16.32 -6.14
CA LEU A 18 0.52 16.53 -7.59
C LEU A 18 1.94 16.37 -8.15
N ARG A 19 2.96 16.62 -7.32
CA ARG A 19 4.38 16.47 -7.66
C ARG A 19 4.86 15.02 -7.77
N THR A 20 4.21 14.05 -7.10
CA THR A 20 4.71 12.65 -7.07
C THR A 20 3.99 11.72 -8.05
N GLN A 21 3.00 12.21 -8.79
CA GLN A 21 2.28 11.44 -9.81
C GLN A 21 3.21 10.97 -10.94
N ALA A 22 4.20 11.79 -11.32
CA ALA A 22 5.18 11.48 -12.37
C ALA A 22 6.20 10.39 -11.97
N LEU A 23 6.34 10.09 -10.67
CA LEU A 23 7.30 9.10 -10.16
C LEU A 23 6.72 7.68 -10.10
N ARG A 24 5.48 7.48 -10.56
CA ARG A 24 4.79 6.20 -10.43
C ARG A 24 5.12 5.27 -11.61
N PRO A 25 5.15 3.94 -11.37
CA PRO A 25 5.21 2.97 -12.44
C PRO A 25 4.03 3.19 -13.39
N SER A 26 4.33 3.18 -14.70
CA SER A 26 3.32 3.11 -15.74
C SER A 26 2.42 1.89 -15.50
N ILE A 27 1.11 2.13 -15.49
CA ILE A 27 0.09 1.07 -15.44
C ILE A 27 -0.53 1.04 -16.83
N ALA A 28 -0.59 -0.15 -17.44
CA ALA A 28 -1.16 -0.34 -18.77
C ALA A 28 -2.69 -0.30 -18.77
N MET A 29 -3.30 -0.49 -17.60
CA MET A 29 -4.75 -0.45 -17.41
C MET A 29 -5.29 0.98 -17.48
N ASP A 30 -6.44 1.14 -18.13
CA ASP A 30 -7.16 2.41 -18.14
C ASP A 30 -7.82 2.68 -16.76
N ALA A 31 -8.32 3.91 -16.58
CA ALA A 31 -8.93 4.32 -15.32
C ALA A 31 -10.20 3.50 -14.96
N ARG A 32 -10.94 2.99 -15.96
CA ARG A 32 -12.17 2.20 -15.77
C ARG A 32 -11.82 0.78 -15.33
N GLU A 33 -10.85 0.16 -15.98
CA GLU A 33 -10.30 -1.15 -15.65
C GLU A 33 -9.70 -1.17 -14.25
N ALA A 34 -8.89 -0.16 -13.92
CA ALA A 34 -8.33 0.00 -12.58
C ALA A 34 -9.43 0.15 -11.51
N THR A 35 -10.50 0.89 -11.82
CA THR A 35 -11.64 1.05 -10.91
C THR A 35 -12.42 -0.26 -10.73
N LYS A 36 -12.58 -1.05 -11.81
CA LYS A 36 -13.23 -2.36 -11.78
C LYS A 36 -12.43 -3.37 -10.97
N ALA A 37 -11.11 -3.45 -11.19
CA ALA A 37 -10.20 -4.27 -10.40
C ALA A 37 -10.31 -3.96 -8.90
N ARG A 38 -10.31 -2.68 -8.53
CA ARG A 38 -10.47 -2.24 -7.14
C ARG A 38 -11.83 -2.61 -6.55
N LYS A 39 -12.91 -2.54 -7.34
CA LYS A 39 -14.24 -2.97 -6.89
C LYS A 39 -14.26 -4.46 -6.58
N MET A 40 -13.64 -5.29 -7.43
CA MET A 40 -13.53 -6.72 -7.23
C MET A 40 -12.67 -7.08 -6.01
N ARG A 41 -11.53 -6.40 -5.82
CA ARG A 41 -10.70 -6.61 -4.63
C ARG A 41 -11.44 -6.28 -3.34
N ARG A 42 -12.26 -5.21 -3.33
CA ARG A 42 -13.13 -4.88 -2.18
C ARG A 42 -14.22 -5.93 -1.92
N ALA A 43 -14.63 -6.66 -2.94
CA ALA A 43 -15.57 -7.77 -2.80
C ALA A 43 -14.89 -9.09 -2.39
N GLY A 44 -13.58 -9.08 -2.12
CA GLY A 44 -12.82 -10.25 -1.64
C GLY A 44 -12.10 -11.06 -2.72
N ALA A 45 -12.14 -10.65 -4.00
CA ALA A 45 -11.43 -11.36 -5.06
C ALA A 45 -9.91 -11.23 -4.92
N GLU A 46 -9.16 -12.30 -5.21
CA GLU A 46 -7.70 -12.28 -5.24
C GLU A 46 -7.16 -11.69 -6.56
N PRO A 47 -5.95 -11.10 -6.57
CA PRO A 47 -5.38 -10.47 -7.76
C PRO A 47 -5.34 -11.37 -8.99
N ALA A 48 -5.08 -12.67 -8.82
CA ALA A 48 -5.07 -13.65 -9.91
C ALA A 48 -6.46 -13.83 -10.54
N ASP A 49 -7.52 -13.87 -9.73
CA ASP A 49 -8.91 -14.01 -10.22
C ASP A 49 -9.36 -12.74 -10.94
N ILE A 50 -8.94 -11.58 -10.45
CA ILE A 50 -9.20 -10.28 -11.07
C ILE A 50 -8.48 -10.19 -12.42
N ALA A 51 -7.21 -10.63 -12.49
CA ALA A 51 -6.43 -10.68 -13.71
C ALA A 51 -7.09 -11.55 -14.77
N LEU A 52 -7.52 -12.76 -14.37
CA LEU A 52 -8.28 -13.67 -15.24
C LEU A 52 -9.59 -13.04 -15.73
N THR A 53 -10.33 -12.37 -14.84
CA THR A 53 -11.63 -11.75 -15.18
C THR A 53 -11.49 -10.53 -16.08
N LEU A 54 -10.40 -9.79 -15.96
CA LEU A 54 -10.13 -8.58 -16.72
C LEU A 54 -9.28 -8.83 -17.98
N GLY A 55 -8.74 -10.03 -18.15
CA GLY A 55 -7.90 -10.39 -19.30
C GLY A 55 -6.57 -9.63 -19.33
N VAL A 56 -6.04 -9.25 -18.18
CA VAL A 56 -4.78 -8.49 -18.05
C VAL A 56 -3.76 -9.28 -17.22
N PRO A 57 -2.45 -9.01 -17.37
CA PRO A 57 -1.42 -9.64 -16.54
C PRO A 57 -1.65 -9.37 -15.05
N VAL A 58 -1.33 -10.36 -14.21
CA VAL A 58 -1.49 -10.23 -12.75
C VAL A 58 -0.66 -9.07 -12.20
N GLU A 59 0.50 -8.78 -12.78
CA GLU A 59 1.35 -7.66 -12.37
C GLU A 59 0.68 -6.30 -12.63
N GLU A 60 -0.13 -6.17 -13.69
CA GLU A 60 -0.88 -4.94 -13.97
C GLU A 60 -2.04 -4.75 -13.01
N VAL A 61 -2.72 -5.85 -12.65
CA VAL A 61 -3.70 -5.84 -11.56
C VAL A 61 -3.05 -5.46 -10.25
N GLU A 62 -1.92 -6.05 -9.91
CA GLU A 62 -1.16 -5.70 -8.71
C GLU A 62 -0.80 -4.22 -8.72
N LYS A 63 -0.28 -3.66 -9.82
CA LYS A 63 0.00 -2.21 -9.94
C LYS A 63 -1.27 -1.35 -9.76
N ALA A 64 -2.39 -1.76 -10.35
CA ALA A 64 -3.66 -1.04 -10.27
C ALA A 64 -4.30 -1.10 -8.86
N LEU A 65 -4.12 -2.22 -8.16
CA LEU A 65 -4.55 -2.46 -6.78
C LEU A 65 -3.63 -1.81 -5.75
N VAL A 66 -2.34 -1.67 -6.07
CA VAL A 66 -1.33 -0.96 -5.26
C VAL A 66 -1.56 0.57 -5.27
N GLN A 67 -2.53 1.05 -6.05
CA GLN A 67 -3.07 2.40 -5.88
C GLN A 67 -4.33 2.38 -5.02
N MET A 68 -4.20 2.75 -3.75
CA MET A 68 -5.35 3.18 -2.98
C MET A 68 -5.25 4.64 -2.59
N ARG A 69 -6.13 5.43 -3.22
CA ARG A 69 -6.75 6.59 -2.61
C ARG A 69 -8.24 6.32 -2.65
N SER A 70 -8.85 6.15 -1.48
CA SER A 70 -10.31 6.17 -1.34
C SER A 70 -10.71 7.54 -0.79
N PRO A 71 -11.88 8.10 -1.17
CA PRO A 71 -12.36 9.40 -0.67
C PRO A 71 -12.55 9.48 0.84
N ARG A 72 -12.54 8.33 1.54
CA ARG A 72 -12.55 8.22 3.00
C ARG A 72 -11.44 7.24 3.41
N PRO A 73 -10.39 7.70 4.09
CA PRO A 73 -9.32 6.82 4.54
C PRO A 73 -9.81 5.98 5.71
N GLU A 74 -9.77 4.65 5.58
CA GLU A 74 -9.79 3.75 6.73
C GLU A 74 -8.42 3.75 7.42
N THR A 75 -8.43 3.70 8.75
CA THR A 75 -7.27 3.77 9.65
C THR A 75 -6.28 2.60 9.55
N THR A 76 -6.56 1.63 8.68
CA THR A 76 -5.84 0.35 8.54
C THR A 76 -5.11 0.19 7.19
N ARG A 77 -5.07 1.19 6.30
CA ARG A 77 -4.61 1.01 4.90
C ARG A 77 -3.28 1.71 4.54
N GLY A 78 -2.35 0.92 4.00
CA GLY A 78 -1.02 1.34 3.55
C GLY A 78 -1.00 2.00 2.17
N THR A 79 -0.16 3.03 2.03
CA THR A 79 0.18 3.66 0.75
C THR A 79 1.59 3.21 0.38
N LEU A 80 1.81 2.66 -0.83
CA LEU A 80 3.13 2.19 -1.23
C LEU A 80 3.99 3.37 -1.72
N ASN A 81 4.58 4.11 -0.78
CA ASN A 81 5.68 5.06 -1.04
C ASN A 81 7.06 4.36 -1.02
N VAL A 82 7.07 3.03 -1.15
CA VAL A 82 8.23 2.15 -0.94
C VAL A 82 8.30 1.12 -2.08
N THR A 83 9.41 0.40 -2.23
CA THR A 83 9.51 -0.68 -3.24
C THR A 83 8.60 -1.87 -2.88
N LEU A 84 8.25 -2.70 -3.87
CA LEU A 84 7.49 -3.93 -3.63
C LEU A 84 8.20 -4.88 -2.65
N ALA A 85 9.54 -4.92 -2.70
CA ALA A 85 10.35 -5.70 -1.76
C ALA A 85 10.22 -5.17 -0.33
N ALA A 86 10.30 -3.85 -0.14
CA ALA A 86 10.12 -3.21 1.16
C ALA A 86 8.70 -3.44 1.70
N HIS A 87 7.67 -3.36 0.84
CA HIS A 87 6.31 -3.68 1.25
C HIS A 87 6.16 -5.14 1.69
N ARG A 88 6.70 -6.10 0.92
CA ARG A 88 6.67 -7.52 1.29
C ARG A 88 7.35 -7.74 2.64
N MET A 89 8.50 -7.11 2.88
CA MET A 89 9.19 -7.16 4.17
C MET A 89 8.32 -6.62 5.31
N ILE A 90 7.72 -5.44 5.14
CA ILE A 90 6.83 -4.86 6.16
C ILE A 90 5.65 -5.79 6.47
N MET A 91 5.04 -6.39 5.44
CA MET A 91 3.92 -7.31 5.64
C MET A 91 4.35 -8.63 6.31
N LEU A 92 5.57 -9.11 6.05
CA LEU A 92 6.14 -10.30 6.72
C LEU A 92 6.44 -10.05 8.19
N GLU A 93 6.91 -8.85 8.52
CA GLU A 93 7.26 -8.47 9.89
C GLU A 93 6.03 -8.08 10.73
N ARG A 94 4.85 -7.97 10.11
CA ARG A 94 3.63 -7.49 10.77
C ARG A 94 3.15 -8.49 11.83
N VAL A 95 3.02 -8.03 13.06
CA VAL A 95 2.49 -8.83 14.18
C VAL A 95 0.98 -8.67 14.30
N GLY A 96 0.24 -9.74 13.98
CA GLY A 96 -1.23 -9.74 14.01
C GLY A 96 -1.82 -8.66 13.12
N ASP A 97 -2.77 -7.88 13.67
CA ASP A 97 -3.46 -6.81 12.95
C ASP A 97 -2.84 -5.42 13.16
N GLU A 98 -1.59 -5.34 13.65
CA GLU A 98 -0.95 -4.05 13.95
C GLU A 98 -0.99 -3.08 12.75
N PRO A 99 -1.22 -1.77 12.95
CA PRO A 99 -1.13 -0.80 11.86
C PRO A 99 0.27 -0.78 11.24
N ILE A 100 0.36 -0.65 9.90
CA ILE A 100 1.64 -0.65 9.16
C ILE A 100 2.67 0.35 9.71
N TRP A 101 2.24 1.52 10.17
CA TRP A 101 3.16 2.50 10.74
C TRP A 101 3.79 2.04 12.06
N GLN A 102 3.07 1.26 12.88
CA GLN A 102 3.60 0.68 14.11
C GLN A 102 4.61 -0.44 13.82
N THR A 103 4.35 -1.26 12.79
CA THR A 103 5.31 -2.25 12.29
C THR A 103 6.63 -1.57 11.93
N ILE A 104 6.56 -0.48 11.16
CA ILE A 104 7.75 0.27 10.74
C ILE A 104 8.47 0.90 11.94
N ASP A 105 7.76 1.55 12.85
CA ASP A 105 8.34 2.14 14.06
C ASP A 105 9.10 1.11 14.89
N ARG A 106 8.50 -0.08 15.09
CA ARG A 106 9.13 -1.19 15.82
C ARG A 106 10.38 -1.70 15.10
N MET A 107 10.28 -1.96 13.79
CA MET A 107 11.43 -2.41 12.98
C MET A 107 12.59 -1.40 13.05
N LEU A 108 12.30 -0.10 13.01
CA LEU A 108 13.30 0.97 13.13
C LEU A 108 13.92 1.03 14.53
N ASP A 109 13.11 0.91 15.59
CA ASP A 109 13.61 0.90 16.97
C ASP A 109 14.48 -0.32 17.27
N GLU A 110 14.12 -1.49 16.74
CA GLU A 110 14.95 -2.70 16.81
C GLU A 110 16.28 -2.53 16.06
N LEU A 111 16.26 -1.93 14.87
CA LEU A 111 17.47 -1.61 14.11
C LEU A 111 18.38 -0.64 14.87
N LEU A 112 17.81 0.40 15.47
CA LEU A 112 18.54 1.39 16.26
C LEU A 112 19.19 0.77 17.52
N ARG A 113 18.53 -0.19 18.17
CA ARG A 113 19.10 -0.92 19.32
C ARG A 113 20.24 -1.87 18.96
N ARG A 114 20.31 -2.31 17.69
CA ARG A 114 21.38 -3.18 17.18
C ARG A 114 22.59 -2.41 16.64
N ARG A 115 22.50 -1.08 16.54
CA ARG A 115 23.60 -0.19 16.16
C ARG A 115 24.37 0.29 17.39
#